data_AF-A0A0R1UR48-F1
#
_entry.id   AF-A0A0R1UR48-F1
#
_cell.length_a   1.000
_cell.length_b   1.000
_cell.length_c   1.000
_cell.angle_alpha   90.00
_cell.angle_beta   90.00
_cell.angle_gamma   90.00
#
_symmetry.space_group_name_H-M   'P 1'
#
loop_
_entity.id
_entity.type
_entity.pdbx_description
1 polymer ?
#
loop_
_entity_poly.entity_id
_entity_poly.type
_entity_poly.pdbx_seq_one_letter_code
_entity_poly.pdbx_strand_id
1 'polypeptide(L)'
;MKIVDERYGRKEMTSYEVGQVICTYDNFYLIVREMNTAEYAMINLSDNAIAAKGDSLEKLFKKNHDEADFPVNATITITGAEHEN
;
A
#
# COMPACT_ATOMS: atom_id res chain seq x y z
N MET A 1 4.58 -12.32 -8.63
CA MET A 1 5.86 -12.76 -9.23
C MET A 1 6.93 -12.63 -8.15
N LYS A 2 7.72 -13.69 -7.85
CA LYS A 2 8.66 -13.69 -6.71
C LYS A 2 9.95 -12.96 -7.09
N ILE A 3 10.32 -11.90 -6.35
CA ILE A 3 11.64 -11.28 -6.44
C ILE A 3 12.46 -11.83 -5.26
N VAL A 4 13.61 -12.43 -5.56
CA VAL A 4 14.53 -12.99 -4.57
C VAL A 4 15.68 -12.01 -4.39
N ASP A 5 15.84 -11.46 -3.18
CA ASP A 5 17.04 -10.69 -2.81
C ASP A 5 17.96 -11.59 -1.98
N GLU A 6 19.11 -11.94 -2.56
CA GLU A 6 20.05 -12.91 -2.00
C GLU A 6 20.85 -12.39 -0.80
N ARG A 7 20.71 -11.10 -0.42
CA ARG A 7 21.55 -10.49 0.63
C ARG A 7 21.04 -10.67 2.06
N TYR A 8 19.78 -11.07 2.25
CA TYR A 8 19.09 -11.01 3.55
C TYR A 8 18.39 -12.31 3.98
N GLY A 9 18.99 -13.47 3.73
CA GLY A 9 18.63 -14.73 4.41
C GLY A 9 17.13 -15.05 4.42
N ARG A 10 16.54 -15.40 3.27
CA ARG A 10 15.18 -15.97 3.15
C ARG A 10 14.09 -15.22 3.93
N LYS A 11 14.00 -13.89 3.86
CA LYS A 11 12.71 -13.23 4.10
C LYS A 11 11.88 -13.30 2.83
N GLU A 12 10.82 -14.10 2.86
CA GLU A 12 9.78 -14.10 1.83
C GLU A 12 9.12 -12.71 1.82
N MET A 13 9.61 -11.81 0.98
CA MET A 13 9.00 -10.48 0.85
C MET A 13 7.71 -10.62 0.03
N THR A 14 6.57 -10.45 0.70
CA THR A 14 5.27 -10.37 0.04
C THR A 14 5.24 -9.10 -0.79
N SER A 15 5.30 -9.23 -2.12
CA SER A 15 5.11 -8.10 -3.02
C SER A 15 3.72 -7.53 -2.79
N TYR A 16 3.61 -6.23 -2.45
CA TYR A 16 2.32 -5.56 -2.41
C TYR A 16 1.64 -5.63 -3.78
N GLU A 17 0.31 -5.68 -3.76
CA GLU A 17 -0.54 -5.63 -4.95
C GLU A 17 -1.54 -4.47 -4.82
N VAL A 18 -1.91 -3.88 -5.95
CA VAL A 18 -2.95 -2.84 -5.98
C VAL A 18 -4.26 -3.43 -5.45
N GLY A 19 -4.93 -2.67 -4.58
CA GLY A 19 -6.16 -3.08 -3.90
C GLY A 19 -5.92 -3.81 -2.58
N GLN A 20 -4.68 -4.19 -2.24
CA GLN A 20 -4.38 -4.75 -0.93
C GLN A 20 -4.46 -3.69 0.15
N VAL A 21 -4.96 -4.11 1.31
CA VAL A 21 -4.85 -3.35 2.55
C VAL A 21 -3.76 -3.97 3.41
N ILE A 22 -2.82 -3.14 3.84
CA ILE A 22 -1.69 -3.50 4.68
C ILE A 22 -1.95 -2.99 6.08
N CYS A 23 -1.87 -3.87 7.07
CA CYS A 23 -1.88 -3.51 8.47
C CYS A 23 -0.44 -3.37 8.95
N THR A 24 -0.18 -2.31 9.70
CA THR A 24 1.06 -2.07 10.44
C THR A 24 0.73 -1.95 11.93
N TYR A 25 1.72 -1.71 12.79
CA TYR A 25 1.44 -1.55 14.24
C TYR A 25 0.46 -0.40 14.54
N ASP A 26 0.51 0.68 13.76
CA ASP A 26 -0.18 1.93 14.10
C ASP A 26 -1.29 2.31 13.12
N ASN A 27 -1.27 1.77 11.89
CA ASN A 27 -2.18 2.21 10.82
C ASN A 27 -2.51 1.11 9.80
N PHE A 28 -3.58 1.38 9.05
CA PHE A 28 -3.98 0.60 7.88
C PHE A 28 -3.74 1.42 6.62
N TYR A 29 -3.17 0.77 5.61
CA TYR A 29 -2.86 1.40 4.34
C TYR A 29 -3.48 0.69 3.16
N LEU A 30 -4.08 1.40 2.22
CA LEU A 30 -4.55 0.86 0.94
C LEU A 30 -3.55 1.17 -0.18
N ILE A 31 -3.18 0.15 -0.95
CA ILE A 31 -2.34 0.31 -2.13
C ILE A 31 -3.22 0.65 -3.33
N VAL A 32 -2.97 1.80 -3.95
CA VAL A 32 -3.70 2.27 -5.14
C VAL A 32 -2.75 2.56 -6.29
N ARG A 33 -3.30 2.64 -7.51
CA ARG A 33 -2.60 3.15 -8.69
C ARG A 33 -3.27 4.42 -9.16
N GLU A 34 -2.50 5.50 -9.24
CA GLU A 34 -2.97 6.79 -9.75
C GLU A 34 -3.11 6.71 -11.28
N MET A 35 -4.30 7.00 -11.81
CA MET A 35 -4.56 6.81 -13.25
C MET A 35 -3.79 7.80 -14.12
N ASN A 36 -3.58 9.03 -13.64
CA ASN A 36 -2.99 10.11 -14.44
C ASN A 36 -1.47 9.98 -14.58
N THR A 37 -0.80 9.57 -13.50
CA THR A 37 0.66 9.46 -13.45
C THR A 37 1.15 8.03 -13.67
N ALA A 38 0.23 7.04 -13.63
CA ALA A 38 0.53 5.61 -13.59
C ALA A 38 1.39 5.17 -12.38
N GLU A 39 1.59 6.05 -11.40
CA GLU A 39 2.32 5.78 -10.16
C GLU A 39 1.47 4.98 -9.17
N TYR A 40 2.16 4.33 -8.23
CA TYR A 40 1.55 3.64 -7.10
C TYR A 40 1.59 4.54 -5.87
N ALA A 41 0.53 4.49 -5.08
CA ALA A 41 0.44 5.23 -3.84
C ALA A 41 -0.05 4.33 -2.71
N MET A 42 0.37 4.68 -1.51
CA MET A 42 -0.10 4.08 -0.27
C MET A 42 -0.95 5.11 0.46
N ILE A 43 -2.23 4.80 0.66
CA ILE A 43 -3.20 5.69 1.30
C ILE A 43 -3.34 5.25 2.76
N ASN A 44 -3.06 6.14 3.71
CA ASN A 44 -3.41 5.90 5.10
C ASN A 44 -4.92 6.03 5.28
N LEU A 45 -5.55 4.96 5.75
CA LEU A 45 -7.01 4.90 5.90
C LEU A 45 -7.50 5.62 7.16
N SER A 46 -6.63 5.91 8.12
CA SER A 46 -6.99 6.59 9.36
C SER A 46 -7.26 8.09 9.14
N ASP A 47 -6.51 8.73 8.25
CA ASP A 47 -6.56 10.17 7.97
C ASP A 47 -6.93 10.49 6.51
N ASN A 48 -7.15 9.46 5.67
CA ASN A 48 -7.43 9.56 4.24
C ASN A 48 -6.34 10.33 3.45
N ALA A 49 -5.08 10.25 3.90
CA ALA A 49 -3.96 10.94 3.25
C ALA A 49 -3.05 9.99 2.46
N ILE A 50 -2.32 10.54 1.50
CA ILE A 50 -1.26 9.81 0.79
C ILE A 50 -0.05 9.72 1.72
N ALA A 51 0.26 8.51 2.19
CA ALA A 51 1.43 8.25 3.02
C ALA A 51 2.71 8.17 2.17
N ALA A 52 2.63 7.59 0.97
CA ALA A 52 3.77 7.44 0.08
C ALA A 52 3.39 7.29 -1.40
N LYS A 53 4.35 7.58 -2.29
CA LYS A 53 4.28 7.34 -3.74
C LYS A 53 5.52 6.64 -4.28
N GLY A 54 5.36 5.92 -5.38
CA GLY A 54 6.44 5.31 -6.14
C GLY A 54 6.02 4.95 -7.57
N ASP A 55 6.98 4.95 -8.49
CA ASP A 55 6.79 4.53 -9.88
C ASP A 55 6.73 2.99 -10.04
N SER A 56 7.01 2.24 -8.97
CA SER A 56 6.77 0.79 -8.90
C SER A 56 6.36 0.35 -7.50
N LEU A 57 5.62 -0.76 -7.41
CA LEU A 57 5.27 -1.40 -6.14
C LEU A 57 6.51 -1.80 -5.34
N GLU A 58 7.57 -2.24 -6.02
CA GLU A 58 8.85 -2.59 -5.38
C GLU A 58 9.50 -1.36 -4.71
N LYS A 59 9.46 -0.20 -5.36
CA LYS A 59 10.00 1.04 -4.77
C LYS A 59 9.13 1.56 -3.64
N LEU A 60 7.81 1.42 -3.75
CA LEU A 60 6.88 1.74 -2.68
C LEU A 60 7.16 0.88 -1.44
N PHE A 61 7.38 -0.43 -1.66
CA PHE A 61 7.78 -1.38 -0.62
C PHE A 61 9.14 -1.01 -0.01
N LYS A 62 10.20 -0.84 -0.80
CA LYS A 62 11.56 -0.56 -0.27
C LYS A 62 11.65 0.71 0.57
N LYS A 63 10.77 1.69 0.31
CA LYS A 63 10.74 2.96 1.03
C LYS A 63 9.94 2.91 2.33
N ASN A 64 8.95 2.02 2.43
CA ASN A 64 7.92 2.09 3.47
C ASN A 64 7.66 0.77 4.19
N HIS A 65 8.26 -0.33 3.75
CA HIS A 65 8.07 -1.63 4.38
C HIS A 65 8.77 -1.68 5.73
N ASP A 66 8.01 -2.02 6.76
CA ASP A 66 8.51 -2.42 8.07
C ASP A 66 8.29 -3.94 8.27
N GLU A 67 9.10 -4.57 9.12
CA GLU A 67 9.04 -5.99 9.42
C GLU A 67 7.69 -6.43 10.03
N ALA A 68 6.89 -5.46 10.49
CA ALA A 68 5.57 -5.66 11.08
C ALA A 68 4.41 -5.64 10.08
N ASP A 69 4.66 -5.38 8.80
CA ASP A 69 3.59 -5.23 7.82
C ASP A 69 3.02 -6.58 7.39
N PHE A 70 1.69 -6.70 7.37
CA PHE A 70 1.03 -7.87 6.80
C PHE A 70 -0.27 -7.49 6.06
N PRO A 71 -0.61 -8.22 4.99
CA PRO A 71 -1.86 -8.01 4.28
C PRO A 71 -3.06 -8.44 5.14
N VAL A 72 -4.14 -7.68 5.07
CA VAL A 72 -5.40 -7.97 5.76
C VAL A 72 -6.59 -7.90 4.82
N ASN A 73 -7.64 -8.66 5.13
CA ASN A 73 -8.93 -8.46 4.51
C ASN A 73 -9.59 -7.22 5.11
N ALA A 74 -10.06 -6.31 4.27
CA ALA A 74 -10.74 -5.10 4.69
C ALA A 74 -12.02 -4.89 3.89
N THR A 75 -13.05 -4.37 4.56
CA THR A 75 -14.23 -3.81 3.89
C THR A 75 -14.10 -2.30 3.88
N ILE A 76 -14.05 -1.70 2.71
CA ILE A 76 -13.96 -0.26 2.53
C ILE A 76 -15.35 0.25 2.14
N THR A 77 -15.91 1.15 2.96
CA THR A 77 -17.17 1.82 2.65
C THR A 77 -16.88 3.20 2.10
N ILE A 78 -17.16 3.42 0.82
CA ILE A 78 -17.07 4.74 0.20
C ILE A 78 -18.42 5.41 0.41
N THR A 79 -18.46 6.45 1.23
CA THR A 79 -19.63 7.34 1.32
C THR A 79 -19.40 8.50 0.36
N GLY A 80 -20.33 8.69 -0.58
CA GLY A 80 -20.26 9.85 -1.47
C GLY A 80 -20.33 11.12 -0.64
N ALA A 81 -19.42 12.05 -0.87
CA ALA A 81 -19.66 13.43 -0.49
C ALA A 81 -20.87 13.89 -1.31
N GLU A 82 -21.97 14.27 -0.64
CA GLU A 82 -23.06 14.93 -1.33
C GLU A 82 -22.47 16.16 -2.03
N HIS A 83 -22.48 16.16 -3.36
CA HIS A 83 -22.24 17.38 -4.13
C HIS A 83 -23.42 18.30 -3.85
N GLU A 84 -23.25 19.26 -2.93
CA GLU A 84 -24.10 20.44 -2.90
C GLU A 84 -23.95 21.14 -4.27
N ASN A 85 -25.03 21.10 -5.07
CA ASN A 85 -25.12 21.77 -6.37
C ASN A 85 -25.22 23.28 -6.22
#